data_AF-A0A1H2YEI7-F1
#
_entry.id   AF-A0A1H2YEI7-F1
#
_cell.length_a   1.000
_cell.length_b   1.000
_cell.length_c   1.000
_cell.angle_alpha   90.00
_cell.angle_beta   90.00
_cell.angle_gamma   90.00
#
_symmetry.space_group_name_H-M   'P 1'
#
loop_
_entity.id
_entity.type
_entity.pdbx_description
1 polymer ?
#
loop_
_entity_poly.entity_id
_entity_poly.type
_entity_poly.pdbx_seq_one_letter_code
_entity_poly.pdbx_strand_id
1 'polypeptide(L)'
;MTTDLEQIPFSKTLRSSTLGVHDKANHSGYMNALLGGELTLAGYTQLAVQYYFIYQAIEQASDRMRIDPVGSAFVFDELRRLPKLDRDLNHLIGRDWPAKVTPLPATLAYARRVREASSWAGGYVAHHYTRYLGDIAGGQVIRRLIAKKYEVTGDGSLFYHFDEIGSAPAFRDRYRTLLDEAPWSEDERARIIDETLVAFECNIAVFAELADGMDKYRAA
;
A
#
# COMPACT_ATOMS: atom_id res chain seq x y z
N MET A 1 30.17 -32.30 -10.05
CA MET A 1 28.76 -32.19 -9.63
C MET A 1 28.69 -31.13 -8.55
N THR A 2 28.64 -29.87 -8.94
CA THR A 2 28.26 -28.79 -8.05
C THR A 2 26.77 -28.93 -7.82
N THR A 3 26.39 -29.27 -6.60
CA THR A 3 25.01 -29.30 -6.17
C THR A 3 24.41 -27.91 -6.43
N ASP A 4 23.50 -27.82 -7.40
CA ASP A 4 22.57 -26.70 -7.51
C ASP A 4 21.77 -26.69 -6.20
N LEU A 5 22.28 -25.97 -5.21
CA LEU A 5 21.48 -25.52 -4.08
C LEU A 5 20.47 -24.58 -4.70
N GLU A 6 19.26 -25.07 -4.95
CA GLU A 6 18.11 -24.29 -5.42
C GLU A 6 18.07 -22.99 -4.61
N GLN A 7 18.56 -21.90 -5.21
CA GLN A 7 18.56 -20.60 -4.52
C GLN A 7 17.11 -20.26 -4.22
N ILE A 8 16.80 -19.99 -2.95
CA ILE A 8 15.45 -19.59 -2.55
C ILE A 8 15.06 -18.34 -3.36
N PRO A 9 13.93 -18.38 -4.10
CA PRO A 9 13.47 -17.23 -4.87
C PRO A 9 13.39 -15.97 -4.00
N PHE A 10 13.87 -14.84 -4.50
CA PHE A 10 13.92 -13.59 -3.75
C PHE A 10 12.55 -13.18 -3.21
N SER A 11 11.49 -13.39 -3.98
CA SER A 11 10.11 -13.15 -3.60
C SER A 11 9.68 -13.91 -2.34
N LYS A 12 10.19 -15.13 -2.14
CA LYS A 12 9.96 -15.93 -0.92
C LYS A 12 10.73 -15.36 0.26
N THR A 13 12.00 -15.02 0.06
CA THR A 13 12.88 -14.42 1.09
C THR A 13 12.35 -13.06 1.55
N LEU A 14 11.89 -12.21 0.62
CA LEU A 14 11.30 -10.93 0.93
C LEU A 14 10.03 -11.11 1.78
N ARG A 15 9.13 -12.00 1.33
CA ARG A 15 7.89 -12.30 2.05
C ARG A 15 8.16 -12.80 3.48
N SER A 16 9.08 -13.75 3.65
CA SER A 16 9.39 -14.31 4.98
C SER A 16 9.99 -13.26 5.91
N SER A 17 10.86 -12.40 5.38
CA SER A 17 11.51 -11.32 6.14
C SER A 17 10.51 -10.28 6.66
N THR A 18 9.39 -10.08 5.96
CA THR A 18 8.38 -9.07 6.33
C THR A 18 7.20 -9.60 7.13
N LEU A 19 7.13 -10.90 7.45
CA LEU A 19 5.96 -11.49 8.12
C LEU A 19 5.63 -10.82 9.45
N GLY A 20 6.63 -10.61 10.32
CA GLY A 20 6.41 -10.01 11.64
C GLY A 20 5.88 -8.58 11.57
N VAL A 21 6.40 -7.75 10.67
CA VAL A 21 5.95 -6.36 10.49
C VAL A 21 4.60 -6.27 9.78
N HIS A 22 4.32 -7.19 8.85
CA HIS A 22 3.01 -7.33 8.23
C HIS A 22 1.94 -7.64 9.28
N ASP A 23 2.21 -8.59 10.18
CA ASP A 23 1.27 -8.96 11.23
C ASP A 23 1.06 -7.81 12.22
N LYS A 24 2.12 -7.08 12.59
CA LYS A 24 2.01 -5.88 13.41
C LYS A 24 1.15 -4.79 12.77
N ALA A 25 1.29 -4.55 11.46
CA ALA A 25 0.49 -3.57 10.74
C ALA A 25 -1.01 -3.93 10.73
N ASN A 26 -1.34 -5.20 10.46
CA ASN A 26 -2.71 -5.70 10.42
C ASN A 26 -3.42 -5.65 11.78
N HIS A 27 -2.67 -5.81 12.88
CA HIS A 27 -3.20 -5.75 14.24
C HIS A 27 -3.00 -4.37 14.90
N SER A 28 -2.75 -3.33 14.12
CA SER A 28 -2.72 -1.96 14.64
C SER A 28 -4.08 -1.57 15.23
N GLY A 29 -4.08 -0.74 16.28
CA GLY A 29 -5.31 -0.35 16.99
C GLY A 29 -6.37 0.25 16.07
N TYR A 30 -5.94 1.11 15.13
CA TYR A 30 -6.82 1.71 14.14
C TYR A 30 -7.45 0.68 13.19
N MET A 31 -6.64 -0.26 12.67
CA MET A 31 -7.14 -1.30 11.76
C MET A 31 -8.06 -2.29 12.48
N ASN A 32 -7.77 -2.64 13.73
CA ASN A 32 -8.67 -3.46 14.54
C ASN A 32 -10.02 -2.78 14.76
N ALA A 33 -10.02 -1.49 15.14
CA ALA A 33 -11.25 -0.72 15.32
C ALA A 33 -12.06 -0.60 14.01
N LEU A 34 -11.38 -0.33 12.89
CA LEU A 34 -12.02 -0.26 11.57
C LEU A 34 -12.64 -1.62 11.20
N LEU A 35 -11.85 -2.69 11.21
CA LEU A 35 -12.29 -4.03 10.81
C LEU A 35 -13.34 -4.62 11.75
N GLY A 36 -13.32 -4.24 13.03
CA GLY A 36 -14.37 -4.53 14.01
C GLY A 36 -15.67 -3.78 13.74
N GLY A 37 -15.66 -2.78 12.86
CA GLY A 37 -16.80 -1.92 12.58
C GLY A 37 -17.12 -0.95 13.73
N GLU A 38 -16.10 -0.61 14.53
CA GLU A 38 -16.19 0.31 15.66
C GLU A 38 -15.98 1.77 15.24
N LEU A 39 -15.60 2.02 13.99
CA LEU A 39 -15.45 3.36 13.42
C LEU A 39 -16.62 3.69 12.49
N THR A 40 -16.98 4.97 12.45
CA THR A 40 -17.93 5.56 11.50
C THR A 40 -17.33 5.68 10.09
N LEU A 41 -18.17 5.99 9.10
CA LEU A 41 -17.70 6.30 7.74
C LEU A 41 -16.70 7.47 7.71
N ALA A 42 -16.87 8.45 8.60
CA ALA A 42 -15.92 9.56 8.76
C ALA A 42 -14.54 9.09 9.24
N GLY A 43 -14.49 8.06 10.10
CA GLY A 43 -13.26 7.39 10.50
C GLY A 43 -12.58 6.73 9.31
N TYR A 44 -13.30 5.87 8.57
CA TYR A 44 -12.75 5.29 7.33
C TYR A 44 -12.26 6.38 6.34
N THR A 45 -12.99 7.49 6.20
CA THR A 45 -12.61 8.60 5.33
C THR A 45 -11.23 9.15 5.68
N GLN A 46 -10.86 9.25 6.97
CA GLN A 46 -9.52 9.69 7.36
C GLN A 46 -8.41 8.78 6.82
N LEU A 47 -8.65 7.47 6.78
CA LEU A 47 -7.70 6.51 6.21
C LEU A 47 -7.55 6.71 4.69
N ALA A 48 -8.67 6.86 3.98
CA ALA A 48 -8.66 7.12 2.53
C ALA A 48 -7.90 8.41 2.19
N VAL A 49 -8.04 9.45 3.02
CA VAL A 49 -7.27 10.70 2.89
C VAL A 49 -5.76 10.44 3.01
N GLN A 50 -5.32 9.68 4.00
CA GLN A 50 -3.88 9.41 4.16
C GLN A 50 -3.34 8.59 2.99
N TYR A 51 -4.12 7.63 2.51
CA TYR A 51 -3.76 6.88 1.31
C TYR A 51 -3.59 7.79 0.09
N TYR A 52 -4.47 8.77 -0.14
CA TYR A 52 -4.28 9.70 -1.27
C TYR A 52 -2.87 10.31 -1.33
N PHE A 53 -2.34 10.79 -0.21
CA PHE A 53 -1.00 11.39 -0.17
C PHE A 53 0.12 10.35 -0.34
N ILE A 54 -0.05 9.14 0.18
CA ILE A 54 0.93 8.04 0.02
C ILE A 54 0.97 7.57 -1.44
N TYR A 55 -0.18 7.30 -2.06
CA TYR A 55 -0.25 6.90 -3.47
C TYR A 55 0.18 8.02 -4.40
N GLN A 56 -0.02 9.28 -4.02
CA GLN A 56 0.55 10.40 -4.78
C GLN A 56 2.06 10.29 -4.88
N ALA A 57 2.75 9.99 -3.76
CA ALA A 57 4.20 9.81 -3.78
C ALA A 57 4.64 8.56 -4.55
N ILE A 58 3.94 7.44 -4.37
CA ILE A 58 4.28 6.17 -5.04
C ILE A 58 4.07 6.28 -6.55
N GLU A 59 2.94 6.82 -6.99
CA GLU A 59 2.61 6.92 -8.41
C GLU A 59 3.50 7.96 -9.14
N GLN A 60 3.89 9.06 -8.47
CA GLN A 60 4.91 9.95 -9.01
C GLN A 60 6.28 9.26 -9.13
N ALA A 61 6.62 8.38 -8.19
CA ALA A 61 7.82 7.55 -8.29
C ALA A 61 7.70 6.55 -9.45
N SER A 62 6.53 5.90 -9.64
CA SER A 62 6.27 5.02 -10.78
C SER A 62 6.49 5.74 -12.12
N ASP A 63 6.03 6.99 -12.27
CA ASP A 63 6.21 7.74 -13.51
C ASP A 63 7.68 8.02 -13.81
N ARG A 64 8.49 8.33 -12.79
CA ARG A 64 9.94 8.49 -12.95
C ARG A 64 10.62 7.17 -13.28
N MET A 65 10.13 6.08 -12.71
CA MET A 65 10.73 4.75 -12.83
C MET A 65 10.49 4.10 -14.20
N ARG A 66 9.61 4.66 -15.04
CA ARG A 66 9.36 4.18 -16.41
C ARG A 66 10.60 4.15 -17.31
N ILE A 67 11.59 4.98 -17.04
CA ILE A 67 12.84 5.05 -17.82
C ILE A 67 14.00 4.30 -17.14
N ASP A 68 13.76 3.71 -15.97
CA ASP A 68 14.79 2.95 -15.25
C ASP A 68 14.95 1.55 -15.86
N PRO A 69 16.19 1.06 -16.06
CA PRO A 69 16.45 -0.24 -16.70
C PRO A 69 15.82 -1.44 -15.98
N VAL A 70 15.62 -1.37 -14.66
CA VAL A 70 15.07 -2.48 -13.86
C VAL A 70 13.68 -2.13 -13.32
N GLY A 71 13.52 -0.93 -12.76
CA GLY A 71 12.29 -0.51 -12.10
C GLY A 71 11.11 -0.34 -13.06
N SER A 72 11.35 -0.08 -14.35
CA SER A 72 10.28 0.04 -15.35
C SER A 72 9.42 -1.22 -15.46
N ALA A 73 9.99 -2.40 -15.22
CA ALA A 73 9.25 -3.67 -15.20
C ALA A 73 8.22 -3.77 -14.05
N PHE A 74 8.36 -2.91 -13.03
CA PHE A 74 7.47 -2.83 -11.86
C PHE A 74 6.50 -1.65 -11.92
N VAL A 75 6.36 -1.00 -13.08
CA VAL A 75 5.35 0.04 -13.31
C VAL A 75 4.12 -0.60 -13.94
N PHE A 76 3.01 -0.63 -13.20
CA PHE A 76 1.74 -1.22 -13.64
C PHE A 76 0.64 -0.15 -13.64
N ASP A 77 0.13 0.18 -14.81
CA ASP A 77 -0.93 1.19 -14.93
C ASP A 77 -2.27 0.69 -14.38
N GLU A 78 -2.53 -0.61 -14.47
CA GLU A 78 -3.70 -1.29 -13.91
C GLU A 78 -3.76 -1.23 -12.36
N LEU A 79 -2.65 -0.88 -11.71
CA LEU A 79 -2.58 -0.74 -10.25
C LEU A 79 -2.86 0.68 -9.75
N ARG A 80 -2.83 1.72 -10.59
CA ARG A 80 -2.96 3.10 -10.12
C ARG A 80 -4.24 3.32 -9.31
N ARG A 81 -4.12 4.00 -8.18
CA ARG A 81 -5.17 4.23 -7.19
C ARG A 81 -5.65 5.67 -7.17
N LEU A 82 -4.82 6.64 -7.54
CA LEU A 82 -5.18 8.07 -7.49
C LEU A 82 -6.50 8.39 -8.21
N PRO A 83 -6.80 7.89 -9.42
CA PRO A 83 -8.09 8.19 -10.07
C PRO A 83 -9.29 7.65 -9.29
N LYS A 84 -9.13 6.51 -8.60
CA LYS A 84 -10.17 5.89 -7.77
C LYS A 84 -10.31 6.62 -6.44
N LEU A 85 -9.19 7.00 -5.81
CA LEU A 85 -9.17 7.79 -4.58
C LEU A 85 -9.75 9.20 -4.77
N ASP A 86 -9.52 9.85 -5.91
CA ASP A 86 -10.11 11.15 -6.21
C ASP A 86 -11.66 11.08 -6.23
N ARG A 87 -12.20 10.07 -6.92
CA ARG A 87 -13.64 9.79 -6.93
C ARG A 87 -14.18 9.43 -5.56
N ASP A 88 -13.45 8.59 -4.82
CA ASP A 88 -13.84 8.19 -3.48
C ASP A 88 -13.90 9.40 -2.53
N LEU A 89 -12.87 10.25 -2.51
CA LEU A 89 -12.82 11.41 -1.64
C LEU A 89 -13.82 12.49 -2.05
N ASN A 90 -14.09 12.65 -3.34
CA ASN A 90 -15.17 13.50 -3.82
C ASN A 90 -16.54 13.03 -3.31
N HIS A 91 -16.79 11.72 -3.26
CA HIS A 91 -18.02 11.17 -2.69
C HIS A 91 -18.09 11.32 -1.17
N LEU A 92 -16.98 11.02 -0.47
CA LEU A 92 -16.93 10.99 1.00
C LEU A 92 -16.92 12.39 1.64
N ILE A 93 -16.33 13.39 0.98
CA ILE A 93 -16.07 14.73 1.55
C ILE A 93 -16.75 15.84 0.74
N GLY A 94 -16.96 15.63 -0.57
CA GLY A 94 -17.52 16.61 -1.50
C GLY A 94 -16.51 17.10 -2.55
N ARG A 95 -16.98 17.91 -3.51
CA ARG A 95 -16.18 18.39 -4.66
C ARG A 95 -14.94 19.20 -4.29
N ASP A 96 -14.97 19.88 -3.16
CA ASP A 96 -13.90 20.71 -2.63
C ASP A 96 -12.99 19.94 -1.64
N TRP A 97 -13.05 18.60 -1.65
CA TRP A 97 -12.23 17.75 -0.78
C TRP A 97 -10.73 18.10 -0.80
N PRO A 98 -10.07 18.47 -1.93
CA PRO A 98 -8.63 18.74 -1.91
C PRO A 98 -8.26 19.92 -1.01
N ALA A 99 -9.18 20.88 -0.81
CA ALA A 99 -8.96 22.03 0.08
C ALA A 99 -9.30 21.74 1.55
N LYS A 100 -9.94 20.59 1.84
CA LYS A 100 -10.43 20.21 3.17
C LYS A 100 -9.56 19.17 3.87
N VAL A 101 -8.62 18.56 3.15
CA VAL A 101 -7.83 17.46 3.67
C VAL A 101 -6.38 17.87 3.87
N THR A 102 -5.76 17.31 4.92
CA THR A 102 -4.33 17.49 5.18
C THR A 102 -3.71 16.14 5.54
N PRO A 103 -2.48 15.88 5.11
CA PRO A 103 -1.76 14.69 5.53
C PRO A 103 -1.33 14.83 6.98
N LEU A 104 -1.40 13.73 7.71
CA LEU A 104 -0.77 13.62 9.02
C LEU A 104 0.76 13.76 8.92
N PRO A 105 1.44 14.23 9.98
CA PRO A 105 2.89 14.15 10.11
C PRO A 105 3.51 12.80 9.67
N ALA A 106 2.99 11.65 10.12
CA ALA A 106 3.47 10.34 9.70
C ALA A 106 3.22 10.07 8.22
N THR A 107 2.09 10.53 7.67
CA THR A 107 1.78 10.43 6.24
C THR A 107 2.75 11.25 5.40
N LEU A 108 3.09 12.47 5.83
CA LEU A 108 4.11 13.30 5.19
C LEU A 108 5.49 12.65 5.25
N ALA A 109 5.84 12.06 6.39
CA ALA A 109 7.09 11.32 6.56
C ALA A 109 7.16 10.11 5.63
N TYR A 110 6.08 9.33 5.52
CA TYR A 110 5.99 8.22 4.58
C TYR A 110 6.14 8.71 3.13
N ALA A 111 5.34 9.69 2.70
CA ALA A 111 5.43 10.23 1.35
C ALA A 111 6.86 10.75 1.02
N ARG A 112 7.55 11.34 2.00
CA ARG A 112 8.97 11.75 1.86
C ARG A 112 9.88 10.54 1.68
N ARG A 113 9.73 9.51 2.51
CA ARG A 113 10.53 8.29 2.43
C ARG A 113 10.38 7.58 1.09
N VAL A 114 9.16 7.50 0.56
CA VAL A 114 8.92 6.97 -0.80
C VAL A 114 9.75 7.74 -1.83
N ARG A 115 9.74 9.08 -1.78
CA ARG A 115 10.50 9.90 -2.74
C ARG A 115 12.02 9.70 -2.62
N GLU A 116 12.53 9.59 -1.40
CA GLU A 116 13.97 9.36 -1.13
C GLU A 116 14.41 7.96 -1.59
N ALA A 117 13.65 6.93 -1.21
CA ALA A 117 13.94 5.54 -1.54
C ALA A 117 13.84 5.26 -3.05
N SER A 118 13.00 6.00 -3.77
CA SER A 118 12.82 5.85 -5.23
C SER A 118 13.94 6.48 -6.07
N SER A 119 15.08 6.84 -5.46
CA SER A 119 16.30 7.22 -6.17
C SER A 119 16.99 6.05 -6.88
N TRP A 120 16.55 4.82 -6.60
CA TRP A 120 17.00 3.58 -7.24
C TRP A 120 15.85 2.57 -7.32
N ALA A 121 15.94 1.61 -8.25
CA ALA A 121 14.83 0.70 -8.57
C ALA A 121 14.32 -0.12 -7.37
N GLY A 122 15.21 -0.76 -6.61
CA GLY A 122 14.78 -1.62 -5.51
C GLY A 122 14.12 -0.87 -4.35
N GLY A 123 14.50 0.40 -4.12
CA GLY A 123 13.85 1.24 -3.12
C GLY A 123 12.44 1.63 -3.53
N TYR A 124 12.22 1.94 -4.82
CA TYR A 124 10.87 2.07 -5.38
C TYR A 124 10.07 0.76 -5.23
N VAL A 125 10.65 -0.37 -5.63
CA VAL A 125 10.01 -1.70 -5.57
C VAL A 125 9.60 -2.07 -4.16
N ALA A 126 10.39 -1.72 -3.13
CA ALA A 126 10.07 -1.98 -1.73
C ALA A 126 8.73 -1.32 -1.31
N HIS A 127 8.55 -0.04 -1.60
CA HIS A 127 7.32 0.70 -1.28
C HIS A 127 6.14 0.25 -2.14
N HIS A 128 6.38 0.03 -3.43
CA HIS A 128 5.37 -0.46 -4.38
C HIS A 128 4.86 -1.86 -3.99
N TYR A 129 5.76 -2.78 -3.66
CA TYR A 129 5.45 -4.13 -3.18
C TYR A 129 4.59 -4.10 -1.92
N THR A 130 5.04 -3.36 -0.89
CA THR A 130 4.37 -3.28 0.41
C THR A 130 2.93 -2.79 0.29
N ARG A 131 2.70 -1.76 -0.54
CA ARG A 131 1.37 -1.18 -0.72
C ARG A 131 0.49 -2.02 -1.62
N TYR A 132 0.87 -2.23 -2.87
CA TYR A 132 -0.04 -2.83 -3.85
C TYR A 132 -0.34 -4.31 -3.59
N LEU A 133 0.66 -5.12 -3.22
CA LEU A 133 0.37 -6.53 -2.91
C LEU A 133 -0.44 -6.67 -1.63
N GLY A 134 -0.24 -5.77 -0.67
CA GLY A 134 -1.05 -5.66 0.54
C GLY A 134 -2.51 -5.34 0.22
N ASP A 135 -2.77 -4.33 -0.62
CA ASP A 135 -4.14 -3.95 -0.99
C ASP A 135 -4.86 -5.03 -1.79
N ILE A 136 -4.15 -5.72 -2.69
CA ILE A 136 -4.73 -6.83 -3.46
C ILE A 136 -5.11 -7.99 -2.53
N ALA A 137 -4.28 -8.28 -1.52
CA ALA A 137 -4.51 -9.37 -0.59
C ALA A 137 -5.60 -9.06 0.45
N GLY A 138 -5.54 -7.89 1.09
CA GLY A 138 -6.39 -7.51 2.22
C GLY A 138 -7.57 -6.61 1.87
N GLY A 139 -7.52 -5.90 0.73
CA GLY A 139 -8.49 -4.87 0.38
C GLY A 139 -9.93 -5.36 0.25
N GLN A 140 -10.14 -6.64 -0.11
CA GLN A 140 -11.48 -7.21 -0.19
C GLN A 140 -12.18 -7.29 1.16
N VAL A 141 -11.43 -7.43 2.27
CA VAL A 141 -12.03 -7.43 3.62
C VAL A 141 -12.57 -6.04 3.94
N ILE A 142 -11.77 -5.00 3.70
CA ILE A 142 -12.17 -3.61 3.95
C ILE A 142 -13.32 -3.21 3.03
N ARG A 143 -13.28 -3.59 1.74
CA ARG A 143 -14.39 -3.37 0.80
C ARG A 143 -15.71 -3.96 1.30
N ARG A 144 -15.70 -5.21 1.77
CA ARG A 144 -16.90 -5.86 2.32
C ARG A 144 -17.39 -5.19 3.59
N LEU A 145 -16.47 -4.76 4.46
CA LEU A 145 -16.80 -3.99 5.65
C LEU A 145 -17.52 -2.70 5.26
N ILE A 146 -16.95 -1.90 4.35
CA ILE A 146 -17.51 -0.62 3.90
C ILE A 146 -18.94 -0.82 3.35
N ALA A 147 -19.12 -1.80 2.48
CA ALA A 147 -20.43 -2.10 1.91
C ALA A 147 -21.45 -2.53 2.99
N LYS A 148 -21.03 -3.33 3.97
CA LYS A 148 -21.92 -3.85 5.01
C LYS A 148 -22.24 -2.84 6.12
N LYS A 149 -21.27 -2.02 6.53
CA LYS A 149 -21.37 -1.13 7.69
C LYS A 149 -21.81 0.27 7.32
N TYR A 150 -21.44 0.74 6.14
CA TYR A 150 -21.71 2.11 5.70
C TYR A 150 -22.63 2.18 4.49
N GLU A 151 -23.06 1.03 3.95
CA GLU A 151 -23.92 0.93 2.77
C GLU A 151 -23.33 1.64 1.53
N VAL A 152 -21.99 1.79 1.50
CA VAL A 152 -21.27 2.42 0.39
C VAL A 152 -20.83 1.34 -0.59
N THR A 153 -21.28 1.47 -1.84
CA THR A 153 -20.83 0.64 -2.96
C THR A 153 -20.47 1.54 -4.14
N GLY A 154 -19.31 1.31 -4.76
CA GLY A 154 -18.79 2.20 -5.81
C GLY A 154 -17.98 3.34 -5.22
N ASP A 155 -18.26 4.58 -5.63
CA ASP A 155 -17.57 5.78 -5.15
C ASP A 155 -17.61 5.84 -3.61
N GLY A 156 -16.45 6.05 -3.01
CA GLY A 156 -16.18 5.93 -1.58
C GLY A 156 -15.46 4.62 -1.22
N SER A 157 -15.39 3.65 -2.13
CA SER A 157 -14.76 2.34 -1.92
C SER A 157 -13.93 1.83 -3.10
N LEU A 158 -13.81 2.60 -4.18
CA LEU A 158 -13.14 2.20 -5.42
C LEU A 158 -11.66 1.93 -5.24
N PHE A 159 -11.00 2.51 -4.24
CA PHE A 159 -9.60 2.22 -3.90
C PHE A 159 -9.32 0.70 -3.85
N TYR A 160 -10.26 -0.07 -3.31
CA TYR A 160 -10.17 -1.53 -3.16
C TYR A 160 -10.66 -2.34 -4.37
N HIS A 161 -11.02 -1.67 -5.48
CA HIS A 161 -11.43 -2.30 -6.73
C HIS A 161 -10.24 -2.45 -7.68
N PHE A 162 -9.82 -3.69 -7.90
CA PHE A 162 -8.72 -4.05 -8.80
C PHE A 162 -9.23 -4.74 -10.06
N ASP A 163 -10.30 -4.23 -10.66
CA ASP A 163 -10.99 -4.89 -11.77
C ASP A 163 -10.10 -5.03 -13.03
N GLU A 164 -9.09 -4.17 -13.16
CA GLU A 164 -8.16 -4.12 -14.30
C GLU A 164 -7.03 -5.17 -14.24
N ILE A 165 -6.75 -5.77 -13.07
CA ILE A 165 -5.66 -6.76 -12.93
C ILE A 165 -6.09 -8.17 -13.33
N GLY A 166 -7.37 -8.38 -13.63
CA GLY A 166 -7.96 -9.69 -13.84
C GLY A 166 -7.90 -10.55 -12.58
N SER A 167 -7.07 -11.59 -12.58
CA SER A 167 -6.94 -12.52 -11.46
C SER A 167 -5.91 -12.04 -10.45
N ALA A 168 -6.37 -11.67 -9.24
CA ALA A 168 -5.49 -11.26 -8.14
C ALA A 168 -4.39 -12.29 -7.79
N PRO A 169 -4.66 -13.62 -7.72
CA PRO A 169 -3.61 -14.62 -7.60
C PRO A 169 -2.59 -14.57 -8.75
N ALA A 170 -3.05 -14.55 -10.00
CA ALA A 170 -2.16 -14.54 -11.17
C ALA A 170 -1.29 -13.28 -11.23
N PHE A 171 -1.86 -12.12 -10.88
CA PHE A 171 -1.11 -10.87 -10.81
C PHE A 171 -0.01 -10.93 -9.73
N ARG A 172 -0.32 -11.47 -8.55
CA ARG A 172 0.69 -11.65 -7.49
C ARG A 172 1.80 -12.60 -7.93
N ASP A 173 1.49 -13.65 -8.67
CA ASP A 173 2.49 -14.58 -9.19
C ASP A 173 3.37 -13.90 -10.25
N ARG A 174 2.79 -13.12 -11.18
CA ARG A 174 3.54 -12.27 -12.12
C ARG A 174 4.49 -11.32 -11.39
N TYR A 175 4.02 -10.65 -10.34
CA TYR A 175 4.87 -9.74 -9.55
C TYR A 175 6.04 -10.48 -8.88
N ARG A 176 5.79 -11.68 -8.34
CA ARG A 176 6.83 -12.51 -7.72
C ARG A 176 7.88 -12.96 -8.74
N THR A 177 7.44 -13.41 -9.92
CA THR A 177 8.35 -13.74 -11.02
C THR A 177 9.27 -12.58 -11.36
N LEU A 178 8.74 -11.35 -11.45
CA LEU A 178 9.58 -10.16 -11.69
C LEU A 178 10.59 -9.90 -10.57
N LEU A 179 10.21 -10.09 -9.30
CA LEU A 179 11.15 -10.00 -8.18
C LEU A 179 12.26 -11.05 -8.29
N ASP A 180 11.92 -12.25 -8.72
CA ASP A 180 12.84 -13.39 -8.80
C ASP A 180 13.81 -13.29 -9.99
N GLU A 181 13.34 -12.77 -11.13
CA GLU A 181 14.11 -12.67 -12.38
C GLU A 181 14.92 -11.37 -12.52
N ALA A 182 14.53 -10.31 -11.81
CA ALA A 182 15.25 -9.04 -11.88
C ALA A 182 16.71 -9.19 -11.39
N PRO A 183 17.66 -8.44 -11.99
CA PRO A 183 19.09 -8.65 -11.83
C PRO A 183 19.64 -8.06 -10.51
N TRP A 184 18.98 -8.34 -9.39
CA TRP A 184 19.41 -7.88 -8.07
C TRP A 184 20.65 -8.64 -7.62
N SER A 185 21.71 -7.91 -7.28
CA SER A 185 22.81 -8.44 -6.47
C SER A 185 22.33 -8.85 -5.07
N GLU A 186 23.12 -9.68 -4.36
CA GLU A 186 22.80 -10.05 -2.98
C GLU A 186 22.70 -8.83 -2.05
N ASP A 187 23.60 -7.85 -2.22
CA ASP A 187 23.57 -6.58 -1.50
C ASP A 187 22.31 -5.77 -1.79
N GLU A 188 21.86 -5.72 -3.05
CA GLU A 188 20.60 -5.08 -3.40
C GLU A 188 19.40 -5.79 -2.80
N ARG A 189 19.37 -7.14 -2.81
CA ARG A 189 18.30 -7.92 -2.18
C ARG A 189 18.20 -7.60 -0.68
N ALA A 190 19.33 -7.52 0.01
CA ALA A 190 19.37 -7.13 1.42
C ALA A 190 18.82 -5.70 1.62
N ARG A 191 19.27 -4.74 0.81
CA ARG A 191 18.78 -3.34 0.86
C ARG A 191 17.29 -3.22 0.55
N ILE A 192 16.75 -4.03 -0.37
CA ILE A 192 15.31 -4.06 -0.67
C ILE A 192 14.54 -4.59 0.54
N ILE A 193 15.03 -5.64 1.19
CA ILE A 193 14.41 -6.17 2.42
C ILE A 193 14.36 -5.09 3.49
N ASP A 194 15.49 -4.43 3.77
CA ASP A 194 15.57 -3.35 4.77
C ASP A 194 14.60 -2.21 4.44
N GLU A 195 14.56 -1.75 3.18
CA GLU A 195 13.63 -0.69 2.77
C GLU A 195 12.17 -1.14 2.85
N THR A 196 11.88 -2.42 2.60
CA THR A 196 10.53 -2.97 2.72
C THR A 196 10.08 -2.97 4.17
N LEU A 197 10.97 -3.30 5.11
CA LEU A 197 10.70 -3.16 6.55
C LEU A 197 10.41 -1.70 6.92
N VAL A 198 11.18 -0.75 6.41
CA VAL A 198 10.93 0.69 6.59
C VAL A 198 9.56 1.10 6.03
N ALA A 199 9.16 0.58 4.87
CA ALA A 199 7.84 0.84 4.30
C ALA A 199 6.69 0.35 5.19
N PHE A 200 6.85 -0.82 5.83
CA PHE A 200 5.91 -1.32 6.84
C PHE A 200 5.89 -0.46 8.10
N GLU A 201 7.04 -0.04 8.61
CA GLU A 201 7.14 0.85 9.77
C GLU A 201 6.47 2.21 9.51
N CYS A 202 6.67 2.78 8.32
CA CYS A 202 5.97 4.00 7.91
C CYS A 202 4.46 3.80 7.90
N ASN A 203 3.97 2.65 7.43
CA ASN A 203 2.54 2.34 7.41
C ASN A 203 1.98 2.16 8.84
N ILE A 204 2.72 1.48 9.71
CA ILE A 204 2.38 1.33 11.14
C ILE A 204 2.32 2.70 11.83
N ALA A 205 3.26 3.60 11.54
CA ALA A 205 3.27 4.95 12.11
C ALA A 205 2.02 5.76 11.69
N VAL A 206 1.60 5.66 10.43
CA VAL A 206 0.35 6.28 9.96
C VAL A 206 -0.86 5.73 10.71
N PHE A 207 -0.94 4.41 10.91
CA PHE A 207 -2.04 3.81 11.67
C PHE A 207 -2.01 4.18 13.15
N ALA A 208 -0.83 4.31 13.76
CA ALA A 208 -0.69 4.75 15.13
C ALA A 208 -1.21 6.19 15.31
N GLU A 209 -0.80 7.10 14.43
CA GLU A 209 -1.24 8.51 14.50
C GLU A 209 -2.74 8.67 14.16
N LEU A 210 -3.29 7.84 13.26
CA LEU A 210 -4.74 7.76 13.07
C LEU A 210 -5.47 7.29 14.33
N ALA A 211 -4.88 6.35 15.08
CA ALA A 211 -5.43 5.84 16.33
C ALA A 211 -5.48 6.90 17.44
N ASP A 212 -4.49 7.80 17.53
CA ASP A 212 -4.47 8.89 18.51
C ASP A 212 -5.72 9.79 18.43
N GLY A 213 -6.30 9.90 17.23
CA GLY A 213 -7.49 10.69 16.96
C GLY A 213 -8.75 9.88 16.68
N MET A 214 -8.79 8.56 16.90
CA MET A 214 -9.91 7.75 16.42
C MET A 214 -11.18 7.85 17.25
N ASP A 215 -11.10 8.27 18.52
CA ASP A 215 -12.24 8.25 19.44
C ASP A 215 -13.40 9.17 19.01
N LYS A 216 -13.10 10.29 18.35
CA LYS A 216 -14.11 11.19 17.73
C LYS A 216 -14.88 10.53 16.58
N TYR A 217 -14.43 9.38 16.09
CA TYR A 217 -15.04 8.64 14.99
C TYR A 217 -15.64 7.31 15.43
N ARG A 218 -15.73 7.03 16.73
CA ARG A 218 -16.36 5.81 17.24
C ARG A 218 -17.83 5.73 16.83
N ALA A 219 -18.24 4.58 16.33
CA ALA A 219 -19.66 4.26 16.16
C ALA A 219 -20.29 4.13 17.55
N ALA A 220 -21.49 4.68 17.72
CA ALA A 220 -22.27 4.61 18.97
C ALA A 220 -22.77 3.19 19.25
#